data_AF-A0A7J4L8X7-F1
#
_entry.id   AF-A0A7J4L8X7-F1
#
_cell.length_a   1.000
_cell.length_b   1.000
_cell.length_c   1.000
_cell.angle_alpha   90.00
_cell.angle_beta   90.00
_cell.angle_gamma   90.00
#
_symmetry.space_group_name_H-M   'P 1'
#
loop_
_entity.id
_entity.type
_entity.pdbx_description
1 polymer ?
#
loop_
_entity_poly.entity_id
_entity_poly.type
_entity_poly.pdbx_seq_one_letter_code
_entity_poly.pdbx_strand_id
1 'polypeptide(L)'
;PQFSRLKILGHKEEILKIANEQDQVLKKLGGGAVDLSCRIIDDYLVVHLLVNVKDAMGANIVNTMCESVASKIEELTDGKVILRIISNLAVERLAHARAVFGKDDIGGSDIVDRIISATDLANSDPFRCATHNKGIMNGIDALVIATGNDFRAVESGAHAYASLGGYHSLTSWEKTMDGDLAGSIELPMPVGVIGGGTMSPYARLSFKILGVKTSTELSCVAASLGLAQNFAA
;
A
#
# COMPACT_ATOMS: atom_id res chain seq x y z
N PRO A 1 14.60 24.82 -10.39
CA PRO A 1 13.65 23.71 -10.07
C PRO A 1 12.32 23.76 -10.84
N GLN A 2 11.56 24.87 -10.80
CA GLN A 2 10.23 24.94 -11.45
C GLN A 2 10.28 24.78 -12.98
N PHE A 3 11.23 25.42 -13.65
CA PHE A 3 11.44 25.26 -15.08
C PHE A 3 11.79 23.81 -15.45
N SER A 4 12.71 23.18 -14.72
CA SER A 4 13.08 21.77 -14.86
C SER A 4 11.87 20.83 -14.68
N ARG A 5 11.02 21.10 -13.68
CA ARG A 5 9.74 20.39 -13.48
C ARG A 5 8.84 20.49 -14.70
N LEU A 6 8.64 21.69 -15.26
CA LEU A 6 7.82 21.87 -16.46
C LEU A 6 8.41 21.17 -17.69
N LYS A 7 9.74 21.18 -17.85
CA LYS A 7 10.41 20.42 -18.92
C LYS A 7 10.13 18.91 -18.82
N ILE A 8 10.24 18.33 -17.62
CA ILE A 8 9.93 16.90 -17.41
C ILE A 8 8.47 16.61 -17.78
N LEU A 9 7.53 17.41 -17.27
CA LEU A 9 6.10 17.23 -17.54
C LEU A 9 5.78 17.38 -19.04
N GLY A 10 6.47 18.28 -19.75
CA GLY A 10 6.36 18.44 -21.20
C GLY A 10 6.89 17.26 -22.00
N HIS A 11 7.80 16.46 -21.44
CA HIS A 11 8.37 15.25 -22.06
C HIS A 11 7.82 13.96 -21.43
N LYS A 12 6.67 14.03 -20.74
CA LYS A 12 6.08 12.91 -20.01
C LYS A 12 5.95 11.65 -20.88
N GLU A 13 5.40 11.78 -22.09
CA GLU A 13 5.16 10.63 -22.97
C GLU A 13 6.46 9.94 -23.40
N GLU A 14 7.52 10.70 -23.67
CA GLU A 14 8.84 10.16 -23.99
C GLU A 14 9.43 9.40 -22.79
N ILE A 15 9.33 9.97 -21.59
CA ILE A 15 9.82 9.33 -20.36
C ILE A 15 9.07 8.04 -20.07
N LEU A 16 7.74 8.05 -20.18
CA LEU A 16 6.91 6.84 -20.01
C LEU A 16 7.23 5.79 -21.07
N LYS A 17 7.58 6.19 -22.29
CA LYS A 17 8.03 5.27 -23.33
C LYS A 17 9.34 4.58 -22.94
N ILE A 18 10.34 5.34 -22.50
CA ILE A 18 11.65 4.81 -22.04
C ILE A 18 11.49 3.84 -20.87
N ALA A 19 10.64 4.19 -19.90
CA ALA A 19 10.33 3.30 -18.77
C ALA A 19 9.68 1.99 -19.26
N ASN A 20 8.67 2.08 -20.11
CA ASN A 20 7.95 0.92 -20.63
C ASN A 20 8.76 0.05 -21.60
N GLU A 21 9.88 0.54 -22.12
CA GLU A 21 10.80 -0.26 -22.94
C GLU A 21 11.51 -1.34 -22.13
N GLN A 22 11.61 -1.18 -20.80
CA GLN A 22 12.31 -2.12 -19.91
C GLN A 22 11.54 -3.42 -19.67
N ASP A 23 10.21 -3.43 -19.85
CA ASP A 23 9.40 -4.62 -19.64
C ASP A 23 8.23 -4.70 -20.65
N GLN A 24 8.55 -5.27 -21.81
CA GLN A 24 7.57 -5.50 -22.87
C GLN A 24 6.49 -6.52 -22.49
N VAL A 25 6.79 -7.45 -21.58
CA VAL A 25 5.84 -8.46 -21.14
C VAL A 25 4.78 -7.82 -20.26
N LEU A 26 5.21 -7.06 -19.24
CA LEU A 26 4.30 -6.31 -18.37
C LEU A 26 3.43 -5.34 -19.18
N LYS A 27 4.00 -4.63 -20.15
CA LYS A 27 3.25 -3.75 -21.06
C LYS A 27 2.20 -4.53 -21.86
N LYS A 28 2.53 -5.69 -22.42
CA LYS A 28 1.58 -6.55 -23.16
C LYS A 28 0.47 -7.09 -22.28
N LEU A 29 0.74 -7.31 -20.98
CA LEU A 29 -0.25 -7.70 -19.98
C LEU A 29 -1.10 -6.50 -19.48
N GLY A 30 -0.93 -5.32 -20.09
CA GLY A 30 -1.64 -4.08 -19.75
C GLY A 30 -1.16 -3.43 -18.46
N GLY A 31 0.06 -3.72 -18.03
CA GLY A 31 0.77 -3.03 -16.94
C GLY A 31 1.75 -2.00 -17.51
N GLY A 32 2.74 -1.62 -16.69
CA GLY A 32 3.81 -0.69 -17.07
C GLY A 32 3.65 0.70 -16.45
N ALA A 33 4.54 1.63 -16.81
CA ALA A 33 4.47 3.02 -16.39
C ALA A 33 3.25 3.70 -17.06
N VAL A 34 2.31 4.16 -16.23
CA VAL A 34 1.03 4.74 -16.67
C VAL A 34 1.03 6.25 -16.57
N ASP A 35 1.76 6.82 -15.61
CA ASP A 35 1.82 8.27 -15.41
C ASP A 35 3.12 8.69 -14.72
N LEU A 36 3.34 10.00 -14.67
CA LEU A 36 4.48 10.62 -14.03
C LEU A 36 4.03 11.89 -13.30
N SER A 37 4.49 12.05 -12.06
CA SER A 37 4.32 13.29 -11.31
C SER A 37 5.66 13.87 -10.87
N CYS A 38 5.68 15.18 -10.61
CA CYS A 38 6.88 15.90 -10.20
C CYS A 38 6.55 16.82 -9.03
N ARG A 39 7.33 16.69 -7.95
CA ARG A 39 7.25 17.52 -6.74
C ARG A 39 8.58 18.21 -6.52
N ILE A 40 8.53 19.42 -5.98
CA ILE A 40 9.73 20.14 -5.53
C ILE A 40 9.64 20.16 -4.00
N ILE A 41 10.68 19.65 -3.36
CA ILE A 41 10.80 19.59 -1.90
C ILE A 41 12.14 20.26 -1.59
N ASP A 42 12.08 21.45 -0.99
CA ASP A 42 13.24 22.31 -0.80
C ASP A 42 14.04 22.47 -2.12
N ASP A 43 15.30 22.07 -2.14
CA ASP A 43 16.18 22.12 -3.30
C ASP A 43 16.09 20.87 -4.21
N TYR A 44 15.27 19.88 -3.85
CA TYR A 44 15.14 18.62 -4.57
C TYR A 44 13.96 18.62 -5.55
N LEU A 45 14.20 18.11 -6.76
CA LEU A 45 13.16 17.75 -7.71
C LEU A 45 12.92 16.23 -7.64
N VAL A 46 11.76 15.84 -7.15
CA VAL A 46 11.36 14.44 -7.01
C VAL A 46 10.41 14.07 -8.15
N VAL A 47 10.82 13.10 -8.96
CA VAL A 47 10.03 12.54 -10.04
C VAL A 47 9.48 11.19 -9.59
N HIS A 48 8.15 11.03 -9.61
CA HIS A 48 7.51 9.75 -9.36
C HIS A 48 7.02 9.17 -10.68
N LEU A 49 7.45 7.94 -10.99
CA LEU A 49 6.78 7.10 -11.99
C LEU A 49 5.65 6.34 -11.32
N LEU A 50 4.43 6.46 -11.86
CA LEU A 50 3.30 5.62 -11.47
C LEU A 50 3.29 4.39 -12.36
N VAL A 51 3.46 3.21 -11.77
CA VAL A 51 3.66 1.96 -12.50
C VAL A 51 2.61 0.93 -12.08
N ASN A 52 1.84 0.43 -13.05
CA ASN A 52 0.97 -0.71 -12.87
C ASN A 52 1.79 -2.00 -12.96
N VAL A 53 2.10 -2.59 -11.81
CA VAL A 53 2.94 -3.79 -11.67
C VAL A 53 2.14 -5.10 -11.68
N LYS A 54 0.82 -5.02 -11.95
CA LYS A 54 -0.10 -6.16 -11.98
C LYS A 54 0.00 -7.01 -10.72
N ASP A 55 0.32 -8.28 -10.88
CA ASP A 55 0.31 -9.29 -9.83
C ASP A 55 1.64 -9.40 -9.07
N ALA A 56 2.63 -8.57 -9.40
CA ALA A 56 3.87 -8.47 -8.67
C ALA A 56 3.78 -7.45 -7.52
N MET A 57 4.65 -7.59 -6.53
CA MET A 57 4.89 -6.52 -5.56
C MET A 57 5.48 -5.27 -6.24
N GLY A 58 6.44 -5.47 -7.16
CA GLY A 58 6.83 -4.44 -8.13
C GLY A 58 8.15 -3.70 -7.86
N ALA A 59 8.83 -3.91 -6.73
CA ALA A 59 10.06 -3.20 -6.39
C ALA A 59 11.12 -3.25 -7.51
N ASN A 60 11.48 -4.44 -7.98
CA ASN A 60 12.49 -4.58 -9.04
C ASN A 60 12.03 -3.96 -10.37
N ILE A 61 10.76 -4.11 -10.72
CA ILE A 61 10.18 -3.54 -11.95
C ILE A 61 10.31 -2.01 -11.93
N VAL A 62 9.87 -1.38 -10.84
CA VAL A 62 9.90 0.08 -10.68
C VAL A 62 11.33 0.60 -10.63
N ASN A 63 12.24 -0.08 -9.91
CA ASN A 63 13.64 0.34 -9.84
C ASN A 63 14.31 0.32 -11.22
N THR A 64 14.13 -0.75 -12.01
CA THR A 64 14.65 -0.83 -13.38
C THR A 64 14.09 0.28 -14.27
N MET A 65 12.79 0.61 -14.15
CA MET A 65 12.19 1.74 -14.88
C MET A 65 12.75 3.09 -14.43
N CYS A 66 12.98 3.29 -13.14
CA CYS A 66 13.60 4.51 -12.61
C CYS A 66 15.06 4.65 -13.07
N GLU A 67 15.79 3.53 -13.14
CA GLU A 67 17.17 3.51 -13.68
C GLU A 67 17.21 3.90 -15.15
N SER A 68 16.27 3.39 -15.97
CA SER A 68 16.28 3.66 -17.42
C SER A 68 15.96 5.11 -17.78
N VAL A 69 15.11 5.78 -16.99
CA VAL A 69 14.74 7.18 -17.26
C VAL A 69 15.76 8.19 -16.72
N ALA A 70 16.69 7.77 -15.85
CA ALA A 70 17.57 8.68 -15.12
C ALA A 70 18.37 9.60 -16.04
N SER A 71 19.01 9.06 -17.08
CA SER A 71 19.81 9.85 -18.04
C SER A 71 18.97 10.91 -18.75
N LYS A 72 17.72 10.59 -19.12
CA LYS A 72 16.81 11.55 -19.75
C LYS A 72 16.40 12.66 -18.79
N ILE A 73 16.18 12.33 -17.51
CA ILE A 73 15.89 13.34 -16.49
C ILE A 73 17.10 14.27 -16.30
N GLU A 74 18.33 13.76 -16.27
CA GLU A 74 19.54 14.60 -16.19
C GLU A 74 19.66 15.53 -17.40
N GLU A 75 19.49 15.01 -18.62
CA GLU A 75 19.49 15.79 -19.87
C GLU A 75 18.45 16.93 -19.86
N LEU A 76 17.23 16.66 -19.40
CA LEU A 76 16.16 17.66 -19.39
C LEU A 76 16.38 18.74 -18.32
N THR A 77 17.07 18.42 -17.23
CA THR A 77 17.12 19.27 -16.04
C THR A 77 18.46 19.94 -15.80
N ASP A 78 19.52 19.50 -16.48
CA ASP A 78 20.92 19.81 -16.18
C ASP A 78 21.31 19.48 -14.71
N GLY A 79 20.52 18.61 -14.07
CA GLY A 79 20.69 18.17 -12.70
C GLY A 79 21.38 16.80 -12.59
N LYS A 80 21.54 16.32 -11.35
CA LYS A 80 22.11 15.00 -11.06
C LYS A 80 21.09 14.12 -10.33
N VAL A 81 20.81 12.94 -10.88
CA VAL A 81 19.91 11.96 -10.26
C VAL A 81 20.65 11.21 -9.16
N ILE A 82 20.21 11.42 -7.92
CA ILE A 82 20.85 10.84 -6.73
C ILE A 82 20.28 9.47 -6.34
N LEU A 83 18.99 9.21 -6.58
CA LEU A 83 18.30 7.98 -6.20
C LEU A 83 17.31 7.54 -7.29
N ARG A 84 17.18 6.21 -7.47
CA ARG A 84 16.31 5.52 -8.43
C ARG A 84 15.65 4.33 -7.71
N ILE A 85 14.72 4.64 -6.82
CA ILE A 85 14.22 3.65 -5.85
C ILE A 85 12.70 3.82 -5.69
N ILE A 86 12.00 2.69 -5.53
CA ILE A 86 10.57 2.66 -5.20
C ILE A 86 10.29 3.35 -3.84
N SER A 87 9.08 3.91 -3.70
CA SER A 87 8.53 4.33 -2.41
C SER A 87 7.70 3.20 -1.78
N ASN A 88 7.98 2.84 -0.53
CA ASN A 88 7.12 1.92 0.23
C ASN A 88 5.84 2.59 0.76
N LEU A 89 5.77 3.93 0.78
CA LEU A 89 4.52 4.65 0.99
C LEU A 89 3.68 4.56 -0.29
N ALA A 90 3.05 3.39 -0.49
CA ALA A 90 2.34 3.02 -1.72
C ALA A 90 0.88 3.51 -1.71
N VAL A 91 0.69 4.83 -1.60
CA VAL A 91 -0.63 5.49 -1.54
C VAL A 91 -1.52 5.27 -2.77
N GLU A 92 -0.92 4.91 -3.91
CA GLU A 92 -1.64 4.58 -5.14
C GLU A 92 -2.09 3.10 -5.18
N ARG A 93 -1.84 2.34 -4.11
CA ARG A 93 -2.11 0.89 -4.02
C ARG A 93 -2.73 0.54 -2.68
N LEU A 94 -3.90 1.13 -2.42
CA LEU A 94 -4.67 0.92 -1.21
C LEU A 94 -5.54 -0.34 -1.31
N ALA A 95 -5.67 -1.04 -0.19
CA ALA A 95 -6.68 -2.07 0.01
C ALA A 95 -7.69 -1.58 1.05
N HIS A 96 -8.95 -1.95 0.83
CA HIS A 96 -10.05 -1.58 1.71
C HIS A 96 -10.82 -2.83 2.12
N ALA A 97 -11.26 -2.86 3.37
CA ALA A 97 -12.24 -3.83 3.83
C ALA A 97 -13.24 -3.15 4.77
N ARG A 98 -14.43 -3.71 4.86
CA ARG A 98 -15.48 -3.28 5.78
C ARG A 98 -16.31 -4.46 6.26
N ALA A 99 -16.83 -4.37 7.46
CA ALA A 99 -17.73 -5.37 8.04
C ALA A 99 -18.76 -4.70 8.94
N VAL A 100 -19.92 -5.32 9.08
CA VAL A 100 -20.95 -4.91 10.05
C VAL A 100 -21.23 -6.11 10.94
N PHE A 101 -21.21 -5.88 12.25
CA PHE A 101 -21.46 -6.88 13.28
C PHE A 101 -22.74 -6.51 14.03
N GLY A 102 -23.68 -7.44 14.07
CA GLY A 102 -24.92 -7.27 14.83
C GLY A 102 -24.58 -7.03 16.30
N LYS A 103 -25.15 -5.99 16.91
CA LYS A 103 -24.87 -5.65 18.32
C LYS A 103 -25.12 -6.84 19.25
N ASP A 104 -26.17 -7.61 18.98
CA ASP A 104 -26.54 -8.77 19.80
C ASP A 104 -25.56 -9.94 19.63
N ASP A 105 -24.91 -10.06 18.47
CA ASP A 105 -23.90 -11.09 18.20
C ASP A 105 -22.57 -10.82 18.95
N ILE A 106 -22.31 -9.55 19.29
CA ILE A 106 -21.05 -9.11 19.91
C ILE A 106 -21.19 -8.73 21.40
N GLY A 107 -22.37 -8.93 21.99
CA GLY A 107 -22.60 -8.72 23.43
C GLY A 107 -23.36 -7.44 23.82
N GLY A 108 -24.03 -6.80 22.86
CA GLY A 108 -24.96 -5.69 23.07
C GLY A 108 -24.37 -4.31 22.76
N SER A 109 -25.22 -3.28 22.88
CA SER A 109 -24.87 -1.88 22.59
C SER A 109 -23.68 -1.36 23.38
N ASP A 110 -23.52 -1.82 24.63
CA ASP A 110 -22.43 -1.38 25.49
C ASP A 110 -21.07 -1.81 24.95
N ILE A 111 -20.99 -2.98 24.28
CA ILE A 111 -19.75 -3.43 23.63
C ILE A 111 -19.46 -2.60 22.38
N VAL A 112 -20.49 -2.27 21.59
CA VAL A 112 -20.37 -1.35 20.44
C VAL A 112 -19.74 -0.03 20.87
N ASP A 113 -20.30 0.59 21.92
CA ASP A 113 -19.83 1.89 22.42
C ASP A 113 -18.41 1.84 22.98
N ARG A 114 -18.03 0.73 23.61
CA ARG A 114 -16.67 0.53 24.12
C ARG A 114 -15.64 0.36 23.00
N ILE A 115 -15.99 -0.32 21.91
CA ILE A 115 -15.10 -0.48 20.75
C ILE A 115 -14.87 0.88 20.06
N ILE A 116 -15.93 1.67 19.90
CA ILE A 116 -15.84 3.03 19.36
C ILE A 116 -14.95 3.90 20.27
N SER A 117 -15.22 3.89 21.58
CA SER A 117 -14.41 4.65 22.55
C SER A 117 -12.93 4.23 22.55
N ALA A 118 -12.64 2.94 22.38
CA ALA A 118 -11.27 2.44 22.28
C ALA A 118 -10.55 2.94 21.02
N THR A 119 -11.29 3.09 19.91
CA THR A 119 -10.78 3.66 18.65
C THR A 119 -10.56 5.16 18.77
N ASP A 120 -11.47 5.88 19.43
CA ASP A 120 -11.30 7.32 19.73
C ASP A 120 -10.07 7.57 20.59
N LEU A 121 -9.82 6.71 21.59
CA LEU A 121 -8.60 6.76 22.40
C LEU A 121 -7.35 6.48 21.54
N ALA A 122 -7.40 5.50 20.63
CA ALA A 122 -6.31 5.22 19.72
C ALA A 122 -6.01 6.40 18.78
N ASN A 123 -7.02 7.17 18.35
CA ASN A 123 -6.82 8.38 17.56
C ASN A 123 -6.33 9.58 18.38
N SER A 124 -6.63 9.61 19.69
CA SER A 124 -6.27 10.72 20.58
C SER A 124 -4.89 10.55 21.24
N ASP A 125 -4.41 9.32 21.38
CA ASP A 125 -3.16 8.99 22.06
C ASP A 125 -2.24 8.12 21.17
N PRO A 126 -1.10 8.65 20.69
CA PRO A 126 -0.12 7.89 19.91
C PRO A 126 0.40 6.62 20.60
N PHE A 127 0.46 6.57 21.94
CA PHE A 127 0.88 5.36 22.65
C PHE A 127 -0.15 4.24 22.48
N ARG A 128 -1.44 4.55 22.62
CA ARG A 128 -2.50 3.60 22.31
C ARG A 128 -2.56 3.29 20.81
N CYS A 129 -2.44 4.30 19.96
CA CYS A 129 -2.47 4.16 18.50
C CYS A 129 -1.45 3.15 18.00
N ALA A 130 -0.22 3.21 18.52
CA ALA A 130 0.84 2.28 18.15
C ALA A 130 0.43 0.83 18.45
N THR A 131 -0.19 0.61 19.62
CA THR A 131 -0.68 -0.72 20.02
C THR A 131 -1.87 -1.16 19.19
N HIS A 132 -2.77 -0.24 18.83
CA HIS A 132 -3.93 -0.50 17.97
C HIS A 132 -3.50 -0.96 16.58
N ASN A 133 -2.61 -0.21 15.93
CA ASN A 133 -2.08 -0.56 14.61
C ASN A 133 -1.21 -1.83 14.67
N LYS A 134 -0.42 -2.05 15.73
CA LYS A 134 0.29 -3.33 15.94
C LYS A 134 -0.68 -4.51 15.98
N GLY A 135 -1.85 -4.34 16.60
CA GLY A 135 -2.92 -5.34 16.63
C GLY A 135 -3.35 -5.78 15.23
N ILE A 136 -3.58 -4.81 14.33
CA ILE A 136 -3.89 -5.04 12.91
C ILE A 136 -2.76 -5.82 12.23
N MET A 137 -1.52 -5.36 12.42
CA MET A 137 -0.36 -5.93 11.73
C MET A 137 -0.04 -7.37 12.17
N ASN A 138 -0.42 -7.80 13.38
CA ASN A 138 -0.28 -9.20 13.79
C ASN A 138 -0.94 -10.18 12.79
N GLY A 139 -2.12 -9.83 12.29
CA GLY A 139 -2.85 -10.66 11.33
C GLY A 139 -2.28 -10.52 9.91
N ILE A 140 -2.06 -9.28 9.49
CA ILE A 140 -1.54 -8.96 8.15
C ILE A 140 -0.17 -9.61 7.93
N ASP A 141 0.77 -9.43 8.86
CA ASP A 141 2.12 -9.96 8.73
C ASP A 141 2.14 -11.48 8.68
N ALA A 142 1.27 -12.14 9.45
CA ALA A 142 1.13 -13.60 9.40
C ALA A 142 0.75 -14.08 7.99
N LEU A 143 -0.21 -13.42 7.34
CA LEU A 143 -0.59 -13.72 5.96
C LEU A 143 0.52 -13.37 4.96
N VAL A 144 1.16 -12.21 5.12
CA VAL A 144 2.23 -11.74 4.24
C VAL A 144 3.42 -12.69 4.27
N ILE A 145 3.82 -13.14 5.46
CA ILE A 145 4.88 -14.14 5.65
C ILE A 145 4.45 -15.49 5.03
N ALA A 146 3.24 -15.97 5.32
CA ALA A 146 2.74 -17.25 4.79
C ALA A 146 2.69 -17.29 3.27
N THR A 147 2.45 -16.14 2.63
CA THR A 147 2.41 -16.00 1.16
C THR A 147 3.76 -15.61 0.54
N GLY A 148 4.83 -15.56 1.34
CA GLY A 148 6.18 -15.27 0.87
C GLY A 148 6.40 -13.83 0.39
N ASN A 149 5.55 -12.91 0.86
CA ASN A 149 5.65 -11.48 0.58
C ASN A 149 6.55 -10.76 1.62
N ASP A 150 6.96 -9.53 1.30
CA ASP A 150 7.82 -8.73 2.17
C ASP A 150 6.99 -7.96 3.21
N PHE A 151 6.97 -8.45 4.45
CA PHE A 151 6.25 -7.78 5.56
C PHE A 151 6.83 -6.41 5.91
N ARG A 152 8.12 -6.15 5.71
CA ARG A 152 8.73 -4.84 6.02
C ARG A 152 8.22 -3.77 5.05
N ALA A 153 7.99 -4.14 3.79
CA ALA A 153 7.40 -3.24 2.81
C ALA A 153 5.95 -2.87 3.18
N VAL A 154 5.16 -3.85 3.64
CA VAL A 154 3.79 -3.63 4.09
C VAL A 154 3.76 -2.80 5.38
N GLU A 155 4.55 -3.16 6.39
CA GLU A 155 4.68 -2.44 7.67
C GLU A 155 5.09 -0.98 7.48
N SER A 156 6.14 -0.73 6.69
CA SER A 156 6.60 0.64 6.43
C SER A 156 5.56 1.47 5.68
N GLY A 157 4.82 0.87 4.74
CA GLY A 157 3.73 1.53 4.05
C GLY A 157 2.55 1.84 4.98
N ALA A 158 2.10 0.86 5.76
CA ALA A 158 0.98 0.98 6.68
C ALA A 158 1.24 2.04 7.75
N HIS A 159 2.38 1.98 8.44
CA HIS A 159 2.71 2.94 9.50
C HIS A 159 3.03 4.34 8.98
N ALA A 160 3.66 4.47 7.80
CA ALA A 160 3.87 5.78 7.19
C ALA A 160 2.55 6.41 6.73
N TYR A 161 1.64 5.61 6.18
CA TYR A 161 0.28 6.05 5.83
C TYR A 161 -0.50 6.50 7.06
N ALA A 162 -0.42 5.72 8.14
CA ALA A 162 -0.97 6.06 9.44
C ALA A 162 -0.39 7.35 10.04
N SER A 163 0.72 7.89 9.51
CA SER A 163 1.39 9.10 10.01
C SER A 163 1.06 10.36 9.21
N LEU A 164 0.27 10.26 8.14
CA LEU A 164 -0.04 11.40 7.27
C LEU A 164 -0.95 12.39 8.00
N GLY A 165 -0.37 13.51 8.45
CA GLY A 165 -1.10 14.53 9.24
C GLY A 165 -1.14 14.25 10.75
N GLY A 166 -0.33 13.29 11.23
CA GLY A 166 -0.33 12.81 12.62
C GLY A 166 -0.44 11.29 12.64
N TYR A 167 -0.09 10.65 13.77
CA TYR A 167 -0.16 9.19 13.88
C TYR A 167 -1.54 8.74 14.35
N HIS A 168 -2.32 8.11 13.47
CA HIS A 168 -3.73 7.75 13.66
C HIS A 168 -4.03 6.27 13.37
N SER A 169 -5.20 5.80 13.80
CA SER A 169 -5.68 4.44 13.56
C SER A 169 -5.81 4.14 12.06
N LEU A 170 -5.41 2.94 11.63
CA LEU A 170 -5.68 2.43 10.28
C LEU A 170 -7.13 1.94 10.08
N THR A 171 -7.87 1.78 11.17
CA THR A 171 -9.29 1.38 11.16
C THR A 171 -10.19 2.49 11.70
N SER A 172 -11.43 2.49 11.22
CA SER A 172 -12.52 3.31 11.74
C SER A 172 -13.65 2.40 12.19
N TRP A 173 -14.18 2.69 13.38
CA TRP A 173 -15.32 1.98 13.97
C TRP A 173 -16.42 2.98 14.26
N GLU A 174 -17.63 2.68 13.81
CA GLU A 174 -18.79 3.56 13.95
C GLU A 174 -20.05 2.74 14.27
N LYS A 175 -21.08 3.44 14.77
CA LYS A 175 -22.38 2.84 15.05
C LYS A 175 -23.30 3.07 13.84
N THR A 176 -23.94 2.02 13.35
CA THR A 176 -24.97 2.15 12.30
C THR A 176 -26.25 2.78 12.86
N MET A 177 -27.19 3.14 11.98
CA MET A 177 -28.51 3.65 12.40
C MET A 177 -29.28 2.63 13.26
N ASP A 178 -29.07 1.32 13.04
CA ASP A 178 -29.73 0.24 13.77
C ASP A 178 -29.03 -0.11 15.09
N GLY A 179 -27.91 0.56 15.38
CA GLY A 179 -27.11 0.38 16.59
C GLY A 179 -26.05 -0.70 16.49
N ASP A 180 -25.81 -1.26 15.31
CA ASP A 180 -24.78 -2.26 15.04
C ASP A 180 -23.39 -1.62 14.91
N LEU A 181 -22.35 -2.43 15.02
CA LEU A 181 -20.97 -1.98 14.88
C LEU A 181 -20.53 -2.11 13.41
N ALA A 182 -20.19 -1.00 12.78
CA ALA A 182 -19.56 -0.98 11.46
C ALA A 182 -18.06 -0.67 11.60
N GLY A 183 -17.24 -1.52 10.99
CA GLY A 183 -15.78 -1.36 10.94
C GLY A 183 -15.29 -1.20 9.52
N SER A 184 -14.27 -0.39 9.32
CA SER A 184 -13.56 -0.25 8.05
C SER A 184 -12.05 -0.12 8.26
N ILE A 185 -11.29 -0.50 7.23
CA ILE A 185 -9.83 -0.36 7.18
C ILE A 185 -9.43 0.14 5.79
N GLU A 186 -8.41 0.99 5.75
CA GLU A 186 -7.75 1.44 4.53
C GLU A 186 -6.24 1.54 4.78
N LEU A 187 -5.44 0.89 3.94
CA LEU A 187 -3.98 0.95 4.06
C LEU A 187 -3.27 0.55 2.75
N PRO A 188 -2.03 1.02 2.53
CA PRO A 188 -1.18 0.52 1.45
C PRO A 188 -0.96 -0.99 1.59
N MET A 189 -1.18 -1.73 0.50
CA MET A 189 -1.01 -3.18 0.49
C MET A 189 -0.26 -3.67 -0.75
N PRO A 190 1.05 -3.36 -0.88
CA PRO A 190 1.87 -3.74 -2.02
C PRO A 190 2.32 -5.21 -1.93
N VAL A 191 1.38 -6.14 -2.07
CA VAL A 191 1.63 -7.59 -2.11
C VAL A 191 1.67 -8.11 -3.54
N GLY A 192 2.23 -9.31 -3.76
CA GLY A 192 2.21 -9.99 -5.04
C GLY A 192 1.80 -11.47 -4.91
N VAL A 193 1.35 -12.03 -6.02
CA VAL A 193 1.15 -13.48 -6.21
C VAL A 193 2.19 -14.09 -7.16
N ILE A 194 3.07 -13.24 -7.73
CA ILE A 194 4.23 -13.64 -8.52
C ILE A 194 5.50 -12.88 -8.08
N GLY A 195 6.67 -13.50 -8.32
CA GLY A 195 7.98 -12.89 -8.08
C GLY A 195 8.46 -12.91 -6.62
N GLY A 196 9.78 -12.88 -6.43
CA GLY A 196 10.38 -12.90 -5.09
C GLY A 196 10.08 -14.19 -4.32
N GLY A 197 9.77 -14.05 -3.03
CA GLY A 197 9.51 -15.18 -2.11
C GLY A 197 8.21 -15.96 -2.37
N THR A 198 7.31 -15.41 -3.20
CA THR A 198 6.02 -16.02 -3.56
C THR A 198 6.16 -17.34 -4.32
N MET A 199 7.34 -17.61 -4.89
CA MET A 199 7.66 -18.84 -5.63
C MET A 199 8.08 -20.01 -4.73
N SER A 200 8.30 -19.77 -3.42
CA SER A 200 8.68 -20.82 -2.48
C SER A 200 7.59 -21.92 -2.38
N PRO A 201 7.95 -23.18 -2.05
CA PRO A 201 6.96 -24.25 -1.91
C PRO A 201 5.86 -23.94 -0.88
N TYR A 202 6.23 -23.30 0.24
CA TYR A 202 5.29 -22.90 1.30
C TYR A 202 4.34 -21.80 0.83
N ALA A 203 4.85 -20.75 0.17
CA ALA A 203 3.99 -19.70 -0.39
C ALA A 203 3.00 -20.24 -1.42
N ARG A 204 3.44 -21.15 -2.31
CA ARG A 204 2.55 -21.80 -3.29
C ARG A 204 1.46 -22.66 -2.64
N LEU A 205 1.77 -23.33 -1.53
CA LEU A 205 0.75 -24.03 -0.74
C LEU A 205 -0.25 -23.06 -0.12
N SER A 206 0.21 -21.95 0.46
CA SER A 206 -0.66 -20.91 1.02
C SER A 206 -1.60 -20.34 -0.05
N PHE A 207 -1.10 -20.03 -1.25
CA PHE A 207 -1.95 -19.57 -2.35
C PHE A 207 -2.98 -20.62 -2.79
N LYS A 208 -2.60 -21.91 -2.81
CA LYS A 208 -3.55 -22.99 -3.12
C LYS A 208 -4.67 -23.09 -2.07
N ILE A 209 -4.35 -22.88 -0.79
CA ILE A 209 -5.34 -22.88 0.31
C ILE A 209 -6.25 -21.65 0.20
N LEU A 210 -5.68 -20.47 -0.03
CA LEU A 210 -6.43 -19.21 -0.15
C LEU A 210 -7.30 -19.14 -1.40
N GLY A 211 -6.88 -19.76 -2.50
CA GLY A 211 -7.59 -19.71 -3.78
C GLY A 211 -7.53 -18.36 -4.50
N VAL A 212 -6.72 -17.42 -4.02
CA VAL A 212 -6.49 -16.11 -4.66
C VAL A 212 -5.69 -16.28 -5.95
N LYS A 213 -6.06 -15.50 -6.96
CA LYS A 213 -5.47 -15.51 -8.31
C LYS A 213 -4.74 -14.22 -8.65
N THR A 214 -5.08 -13.13 -7.97
CA THR A 214 -4.51 -11.81 -8.24
C THR A 214 -3.95 -11.16 -6.99
N SER A 215 -3.03 -10.21 -7.19
CA SER A 215 -2.54 -9.36 -6.10
C SER A 215 -3.66 -8.59 -5.41
N THR A 216 -4.67 -8.15 -6.16
CA THR A 216 -5.82 -7.40 -5.62
C THR A 216 -6.68 -8.27 -4.69
N GLU A 217 -6.93 -9.53 -5.06
CA GLU A 217 -7.65 -10.44 -4.17
C GLU A 217 -6.87 -10.69 -2.88
N LEU A 218 -5.55 -10.92 -2.98
CA LEU A 218 -4.71 -11.09 -1.80
C LEU A 218 -4.70 -9.84 -0.90
N SER A 219 -4.66 -8.65 -1.49
CA SER A 219 -4.66 -7.40 -0.71
C SER A 219 -5.98 -7.19 0.03
N CYS A 220 -7.12 -7.53 -0.57
CA CYS A 220 -8.42 -7.52 0.08
C CYS A 220 -8.50 -8.54 1.24
N VAL A 221 -7.93 -9.74 1.07
CA VAL A 221 -7.83 -10.73 2.16
C VAL A 221 -6.98 -10.20 3.30
N ALA A 222 -5.84 -9.56 3.00
CA ALA A 222 -4.97 -8.95 4.02
C ALA A 222 -5.69 -7.85 4.80
N ALA A 223 -6.34 -6.90 4.12
CA ALA A 223 -7.11 -5.84 4.76
C ALA A 223 -8.24 -6.42 5.64
N SER A 224 -8.98 -7.40 5.12
CA SER A 224 -10.06 -8.07 5.86
C SER A 224 -9.54 -8.78 7.12
N LEU A 225 -8.40 -9.47 7.02
CA LEU A 225 -7.75 -10.12 8.15
C LEU A 225 -7.25 -9.10 9.18
N GLY A 226 -6.67 -7.99 8.74
CA GLY A 226 -6.28 -6.89 9.62
C GLY A 226 -7.45 -6.29 10.39
N LEU A 227 -8.57 -6.05 9.71
CA LEU A 227 -9.81 -5.57 10.35
C LEU A 227 -10.36 -6.59 11.36
N ALA A 228 -10.38 -7.88 11.01
CA ALA A 228 -10.82 -8.95 11.92
C ALA A 228 -9.90 -9.08 13.14
N GLN A 229 -8.58 -8.96 12.95
CA GLN A 229 -7.62 -9.00 14.04
C GLN A 229 -7.76 -7.80 14.98
N ASN A 230 -8.10 -6.62 14.45
CA ASN A 230 -8.38 -5.43 15.23
C ASN A 230 -9.69 -5.52 16.01
N PHE A 231 -10.75 -6.06 15.38
CA PHE A 231 -12.03 -6.31 16.05
C PHE A 231 -11.88 -7.20 17.29
N ALA A 232 -11.05 -8.24 17.20
CA ALA A 232 -10.86 -9.20 18.28
C ALA A 232 -9.96 -8.70 19.43
N ALA A 233 -9.17 -7.64 19.22
CA ALA A 233 -8.13 -7.16 20.13
C ALA A 233 -8.63 -6.02 21.04
#